data_AF-A0ABD0NZB7-F1
#
_entry.id   AF-A0ABD0NZB7-F1
#
_cell.length_a   1.000
_cell.length_b   1.000
_cell.length_c   1.000
_cell.angle_alpha   90.00
_cell.angle_beta   90.00
_cell.angle_gamma   90.00
#
_symmetry.space_group_name_H-M   'P 1'
#
loop_
_entity.id
_entity.type
_entity.pdbx_description
1 polymer ?
#
loop_
_entity_poly.entity_id
_entity_poly.type
_entity_poly.pdbx_seq_one_letter_code
_entity_poly.pdbx_strand_id
1 'polypeptide(L)'
;EVIKPVENDITKWISHQHSTGSSSSSDSSSNFSLGGGAPSCLRDRQLLGFYADQCEQHFVTLLNAVDAFFGCVKAGQPPRIFVAHGKFVILSAHKLVFIGDTLSRQASVAEVANRVMNLSNMLCEMLKTVVGATKIAALHYPNTAAVQEMVDRVTDLSHLAQQFKVQLSQMAGL
;
A
#
# COMPACT_ATOMS: atom_id res chain seq x y z
N GLU A 1 -10.70 -33.08 6.41
CA GLU A 1 -10.70 -32.58 5.03
C GLU A 1 -9.39 -31.87 4.74
N VAL A 2 -8.71 -32.27 3.67
CA VAL A 2 -7.42 -31.69 3.25
C VAL A 2 -7.74 -30.58 2.25
N ILE A 3 -7.46 -29.32 2.61
CA ILE A 3 -7.63 -28.17 1.72
C ILE A 3 -6.49 -28.20 0.71
N LYS A 4 -6.81 -28.42 -0.57
CA LYS A 4 -5.84 -28.36 -1.67
C LYS A 4 -5.28 -26.94 -1.82
N PRO A 5 -4.01 -26.79 -2.21
CA PRO A 5 -3.40 -25.47 -2.42
C PRO A 5 -4.02 -24.79 -3.64
N VAL A 6 -4.13 -23.47 -3.59
CA VAL A 6 -4.59 -22.65 -4.73
C VAL A 6 -3.47 -22.57 -5.76
N GLU A 7 -3.71 -23.12 -6.95
CA GLU A 7 -2.79 -23.03 -8.08
C GLU A 7 -2.98 -21.66 -8.75
N ASN A 8 -2.06 -20.74 -8.46
CA ASN A 8 -2.01 -19.43 -9.11
C ASN A 8 -1.14 -19.52 -10.37
N ASP A 9 -1.73 -20.00 -11.46
CA ASP A 9 -1.02 -20.21 -12.72
C ASP A 9 -0.77 -18.87 -13.43
N ILE A 10 0.46 -18.37 -13.29
CA ILE A 10 0.97 -17.11 -13.83
C ILE A 10 1.00 -17.09 -15.37
N THR A 11 0.91 -18.27 -15.99
CA THR A 11 1.19 -18.45 -17.41
C THR A 11 0.08 -17.89 -18.32
N LYS A 12 -1.15 -17.73 -17.80
CA LYS A 12 -2.30 -17.28 -18.61
C LYS A 12 -2.25 -15.81 -19.04
N TRP A 13 -1.45 -14.97 -18.39
CA TRP A 13 -1.40 -13.53 -18.68
C TRP A 13 -0.36 -13.19 -19.76
N ILE A 14 0.65 -14.04 -19.91
CA ILE A 14 1.76 -13.83 -20.85
C ILE A 14 1.33 -14.20 -22.28
N SER A 15 0.41 -15.14 -22.45
CA SER A 15 -0.01 -15.63 -23.78
C SER A 15 -0.84 -14.65 -24.62
N HIS A 16 -1.32 -13.53 -24.09
CA HIS A 16 -2.12 -12.57 -24.86
C HIS A 16 -1.30 -11.48 -25.60
N GLN A 17 0.04 -11.49 -25.53
CA GLN A 17 0.86 -10.44 -26.16
C GLN A 17 1.65 -10.85 -27.41
N HIS A 18 1.52 -12.06 -27.94
CA HIS A 18 2.26 -12.47 -29.13
C HIS A 18 1.40 -13.24 -30.13
N SER A 19 0.60 -12.51 -30.91
CA SER A 19 -0.01 -13.03 -32.15
C SER A 19 -0.40 -11.87 -33.07
N THR A 20 0.41 -11.66 -34.11
CA THR A 20 0.20 -11.02 -35.44
C THR A 20 1.52 -10.30 -35.81
N GLY A 21 2.33 -10.69 -36.80
CA GLY A 21 2.00 -11.10 -38.17
C GLY A 21 2.46 -9.98 -39.11
N SER A 22 3.57 -10.21 -39.82
CA SER A 22 4.30 -9.25 -40.67
C SER A 22 3.57 -8.87 -41.99
N SER A 23 3.67 -7.61 -42.45
CA SER A 23 3.87 -7.24 -43.87
C SER A 23 3.96 -5.73 -44.10
N SER A 24 4.82 -5.34 -45.04
CA SER A 24 5.18 -4.02 -45.58
C SER A 24 4.07 -3.26 -46.33
N SER A 25 4.09 -1.91 -46.28
CA SER A 25 4.13 -1.00 -47.45
C SER A 25 4.01 0.48 -47.04
N SER A 26 4.75 1.34 -47.75
CA SER A 26 4.67 2.80 -47.74
C SER A 26 3.31 3.32 -48.16
N ASP A 27 2.89 4.48 -47.62
CA ASP A 27 2.38 5.62 -48.39
C ASP A 27 2.15 6.85 -47.50
N SER A 28 2.59 8.00 -48.01
CA SER A 28 2.38 9.33 -47.44
C SER A 28 0.98 9.83 -47.80
N SER A 29 0.23 10.44 -46.87
CA SER A 29 -0.58 11.66 -47.05
C SER A 29 -1.48 11.97 -45.85
N SER A 30 -1.24 13.15 -45.26
CA SER A 30 -2.17 14.08 -44.57
C SER A 30 -3.40 13.55 -43.81
N ASN A 31 -3.46 13.80 -42.50
CA ASN A 31 -4.56 14.58 -41.91
C ASN A 31 -4.32 15.01 -40.44
N PHE A 32 -4.55 16.30 -40.21
CA PHE A 32 -5.00 17.04 -39.02
C PHE A 32 -4.89 16.44 -37.60
N SER A 33 -4.28 17.28 -36.75
CA SER A 33 -4.30 17.40 -35.28
C SER A 33 -5.52 16.83 -34.52
N LEU A 34 -5.25 16.13 -33.40
CA LEU A 34 -5.59 16.46 -31.98
C LEU A 34 -5.69 15.16 -31.15
N GLY A 35 -4.96 15.04 -30.02
CA GLY A 35 -5.35 14.10 -28.94
C GLY A 35 -4.40 12.96 -28.53
N GLY A 36 -3.07 13.10 -28.65
CA GLY A 36 -2.12 12.03 -28.29
C GLY A 36 -1.85 11.81 -26.78
N GLY A 37 -2.41 12.64 -25.88
CA GLY A 37 -2.15 12.57 -24.44
C GLY A 37 -3.22 11.84 -23.60
N ALA A 38 -4.33 11.42 -24.20
CA ALA A 38 -5.48 10.83 -23.49
C ALA A 38 -5.32 9.35 -23.05
N PRO A 39 -4.65 8.44 -23.78
CA PRO A 39 -4.66 7.01 -23.43
C PRO A 39 -3.91 6.69 -22.13
N SER A 40 -2.79 7.36 -21.87
CA SER A 40 -1.96 7.15 -20.67
C SER A 40 -2.61 7.71 -19.42
N CYS A 41 -3.25 8.88 -19.52
CA CYS A 41 -3.98 9.50 -18.43
C CYS A 41 -5.20 8.68 -17.99
N LEU A 42 -5.98 8.15 -18.93
CA LEU A 42 -7.13 7.28 -18.61
C LEU A 42 -6.70 5.97 -17.96
N ARG A 43 -5.58 5.38 -18.40
CA ARG A 43 -5.00 4.17 -17.81
C ARG A 43 -4.55 4.41 -16.37
N ASP A 44 -3.83 5.49 -16.12
CA ASP A 44 -3.36 5.84 -14.78
C ASP A 44 -4.53 6.09 -13.84
N ARG A 45 -5.59 6.76 -14.31
CA ARG A 45 -6.80 6.97 -13.53
C ARG A 45 -7.50 5.66 -13.15
N GLN A 46 -7.62 4.72 -14.09
CA GLN A 46 -8.19 3.38 -13.80
C GLN A 46 -7.33 2.60 -12.82
N LEU A 47 -6.01 2.65 -12.98
CA LEU A 47 -5.05 2.01 -12.08
C LEU A 47 -5.15 2.58 -10.66
N LEU A 48 -5.14 3.91 -10.54
CA LEU A 48 -5.27 4.62 -9.28
C LEU A 48 -6.62 4.33 -8.61
N GLY A 49 -7.72 4.33 -9.37
CA GLY A 49 -9.05 3.99 -8.86
C GLY A 49 -9.10 2.58 -8.27
N PHE A 50 -8.60 1.58 -9.00
CA PHE A 50 -8.53 0.21 -8.51
C PHE A 50 -7.73 0.11 -7.20
N TYR A 51 -6.56 0.73 -7.14
CA TYR A 51 -5.72 0.70 -5.94
C TYR A 51 -6.24 1.56 -4.80
N ALA A 52 -7.01 2.61 -5.07
CA ALA A 52 -7.71 3.39 -4.04
C ALA A 52 -8.76 2.53 -3.33
N ASP A 53 -9.56 1.77 -4.07
CA ASP A 53 -10.54 0.84 -3.49
C ASP A 53 -9.88 -0.25 -2.64
N GLN A 54 -8.76 -0.82 -3.12
CA GLN A 54 -7.97 -1.79 -2.35
C GLN A 54 -7.35 -1.16 -1.09
N CYS A 55 -6.85 0.08 -1.21
CA CYS A 55 -6.28 0.83 -0.10
C CYS A 55 -7.31 1.08 1.00
N GLU A 56 -8.56 1.40 0.65
CA GLU A 56 -9.65 1.57 1.63
C GLU A 56 -9.88 0.27 2.43
N GLN A 57 -9.98 -0.87 1.76
CA GLN A 57 -10.21 -2.17 2.40
C GLN A 57 -9.05 -2.56 3.34
N HIS A 58 -7.80 -2.33 2.90
CA HIS A 58 -6.64 -2.59 3.74
C HIS A 58 -6.51 -1.59 4.90
N PHE A 59 -6.93 -0.34 4.71
CA PHE A 59 -6.96 0.65 5.77
C PHE A 59 -7.96 0.29 6.87
N VAL A 60 -9.16 -0.20 6.53
CA VAL A 60 -10.12 -0.72 7.53
C VAL A 60 -9.51 -1.89 8.32
N THR A 61 -8.80 -2.79 7.64
CA THR A 61 -8.09 -3.90 8.30
C THR A 61 -7.02 -3.39 9.27
N LEU A 62 -6.27 -2.35 8.89
CA LEU A 62 -5.29 -1.69 9.74
C LEU A 62 -5.95 -1.09 10.99
N LEU A 63 -7.07 -0.37 10.85
CA LEU A 63 -7.77 0.22 12.01
C LEU A 63 -8.21 -0.86 13.00
N ASN A 64 -8.78 -1.97 12.52
CA ASN A 64 -9.14 -3.10 13.39
C ASN A 64 -7.93 -3.68 14.13
N ALA A 65 -6.77 -3.76 13.47
CA ALA A 65 -5.53 -4.20 14.10
C ALA A 65 -5.04 -3.22 15.18
N VAL A 66 -5.13 -1.91 14.92
CA VAL A 66 -4.77 -0.84 15.85
C VAL A 66 -5.68 -0.85 17.07
N ASP A 67 -7.00 -1.01 16.89
CA ASP A 67 -7.96 -1.08 17.99
C ASP A 67 -7.70 -2.29 18.89
N ALA A 68 -7.44 -3.47 18.29
CA ALA A 68 -7.08 -4.68 19.05
C ALA A 68 -5.76 -4.50 19.82
N PHE A 69 -4.77 -3.86 19.19
CA PHE A 69 -3.51 -3.51 19.84
C PHE A 69 -3.71 -2.56 21.03
N PHE A 70 -4.46 -1.48 20.87
CA PHE A 70 -4.75 -0.58 21.98
C PHE A 70 -5.58 -1.25 23.08
N GLY A 71 -6.50 -2.14 22.72
CA GLY A 71 -7.24 -2.95 23.69
C GLY A 71 -6.30 -3.79 24.57
N CYS A 72 -5.32 -4.46 23.98
CA CYS A 72 -4.39 -5.29 24.76
C CYS A 72 -3.44 -4.45 25.63
N VAL A 73 -2.98 -3.28 25.15
CA VAL A 73 -2.13 -2.37 25.94
C VAL A 73 -2.91 -1.77 27.11
N LYS A 74 -4.15 -1.32 26.89
CA LYS A 74 -5.04 -0.80 27.96
C LYS A 74 -5.35 -1.85 29.02
N ALA A 75 -5.46 -3.12 28.62
CA ALA A 75 -5.63 -4.24 29.54
C ALA A 75 -4.35 -4.67 30.27
N GLY A 76 -3.22 -3.94 30.08
CA GLY A 76 -1.96 -4.23 30.74
C GLY A 76 -1.33 -5.54 30.31
N GLN A 77 -1.64 -6.04 29.11
CA GLN A 77 -1.14 -7.34 28.63
C GLN A 77 0.41 -7.34 28.54
N PRO A 78 1.06 -8.51 28.75
CA PRO A 78 2.51 -8.60 28.74
C PRO A 78 3.08 -8.55 27.30
N PRO A 79 4.41 -8.37 27.15
CA PRO A 79 5.08 -8.23 25.84
C PRO A 79 4.71 -9.28 24.81
N ARG A 80 4.57 -10.54 25.20
CA ARG A 80 4.18 -11.62 24.26
C ARG A 80 2.89 -11.29 23.51
N ILE A 81 1.92 -10.66 24.16
CA ILE A 81 0.59 -10.38 23.61
C ILE A 81 0.61 -9.11 22.77
N PHE A 82 1.08 -7.98 23.32
CA PHE A 82 1.08 -6.73 22.54
C PHE A 82 2.06 -6.78 21.36
N VAL A 83 3.15 -7.55 21.43
CA VAL A 83 4.04 -7.77 20.29
C VAL A 83 3.34 -8.57 19.19
N ALA A 84 2.47 -9.54 19.55
CA ALA A 84 1.70 -10.29 18.55
C ALA A 84 0.71 -9.36 17.81
N HIS A 85 0.00 -8.50 18.53
CA HIS A 85 -0.87 -7.49 17.93
C HIS A 85 -0.08 -6.45 17.12
N GLY A 86 1.07 -5.99 17.63
CA GLY A 86 1.94 -5.04 16.94
C GLY A 86 2.44 -5.57 15.60
N LYS A 87 2.78 -6.87 15.50
CA LYS A 87 3.12 -7.50 14.21
C LYS A 87 1.97 -7.45 13.22
N PHE A 88 0.74 -7.64 13.69
CA PHE A 88 -0.43 -7.58 12.82
C PHE A 88 -0.73 -6.14 12.34
N VAL A 89 -0.51 -5.13 13.18
CA VAL A 89 -0.54 -3.71 12.79
C VAL A 89 0.49 -3.45 11.67
N ILE A 90 1.75 -3.86 11.87
CA ILE A 90 2.82 -3.68 10.87
C ILE A 90 2.47 -4.39 9.56
N LEU A 91 2.01 -5.64 9.62
CA LEU A 91 1.64 -6.42 8.44
C LEU A 91 0.48 -5.77 7.67
N SER A 92 -0.53 -5.26 8.37
CA SER A 92 -1.69 -4.62 7.75
C SER A 92 -1.30 -3.30 7.06
N ALA A 93 -0.49 -2.47 7.71
CA ALA A 93 0.01 -1.23 7.14
C ALA A 93 0.99 -1.46 5.99
N HIS A 94 1.79 -2.54 6.02
CA HIS A 94 2.69 -2.90 4.91
C HIS A 94 1.95 -3.18 3.59
N LYS A 95 0.65 -3.52 3.65
CA LYS A 95 -0.17 -3.62 2.42
C LYS A 95 -0.31 -2.28 1.71
N LEU A 96 -0.36 -1.16 2.44
CA LEU A 96 -0.45 0.19 1.87
C LEU A 96 0.88 0.60 1.23
N VAL A 97 2.01 0.26 1.88
CA VAL A 97 3.37 0.41 1.29
C VAL A 97 3.45 -0.35 -0.02
N PHE A 98 3.01 -1.61 -0.05
CA PHE A 98 3.02 -2.42 -1.27
C PHE A 98 2.17 -1.81 -2.40
N ILE A 99 1.01 -1.23 -2.09
CA ILE A 99 0.19 -0.49 -3.06
C ILE A 99 0.98 0.69 -3.61
N GLY A 100 1.57 1.52 -2.74
CA GLY A 100 2.35 2.70 -3.14
C GLY A 100 3.54 2.34 -4.03
N ASP A 101 4.28 1.29 -3.68
CA ASP A 101 5.40 0.76 -4.46
C ASP A 101 4.97 0.21 -5.82
N THR A 102 3.79 -0.41 -5.89
CA THR A 102 3.27 -0.94 -7.15
C THR A 102 2.84 0.19 -8.06
N LEU A 103 2.13 1.19 -7.53
CA LEU A 103 1.74 2.39 -8.26
C LEU A 103 2.94 3.20 -8.74
N SER A 104 4.00 3.34 -7.94
CA SER A 104 5.19 4.11 -8.32
C SER A 104 5.91 3.51 -9.54
N ARG A 105 5.81 2.19 -9.74
CA ARG A 105 6.37 1.48 -10.90
C ARG A 105 5.44 1.43 -12.11
N GLN A 106 4.13 1.56 -11.90
CA GLN A 106 3.12 1.33 -12.94
C GLN A 106 2.48 2.61 -13.47
N ALA A 107 2.49 3.71 -12.70
CA ALA A 107 1.98 5.00 -13.15
C ALA A 107 2.88 5.58 -14.25
N SER A 108 2.26 6.04 -15.33
CA SER A 108 2.96 6.68 -16.46
C SER A 108 3.28 8.15 -16.20
N VAL A 109 2.44 8.84 -15.41
CA VAL A 109 2.63 10.24 -15.01
C VAL A 109 3.66 10.31 -13.89
N ALA A 110 4.82 10.92 -14.19
CA ALA A 110 5.94 11.01 -13.25
C ALA A 110 5.57 11.72 -11.93
N GLU A 111 4.71 12.74 -11.97
CA GLU A 111 4.24 13.43 -10.76
C GLU A 111 3.49 12.47 -9.82
N VAL A 112 2.57 11.68 -10.36
CA VAL A 112 1.82 10.65 -9.61
C VAL A 112 2.78 9.61 -9.04
N ALA A 113 3.66 9.06 -9.89
CA ALA A 113 4.64 8.04 -9.50
C ALA A 113 5.54 8.52 -8.34
N ASN A 114 6.07 9.73 -8.43
CA ASN A 114 6.90 10.34 -7.38
C ASN A 114 6.11 10.58 -6.10
N ARG A 115 4.84 11.00 -6.21
CA ARG A 115 4.00 11.26 -5.05
C ARG A 115 3.66 10.00 -4.26
N VAL A 116 3.24 8.92 -4.94
CA VAL A 116 2.98 7.63 -4.29
C VAL A 116 4.26 7.01 -3.72
N MET A 117 5.40 7.17 -4.40
CA MET A 117 6.71 6.72 -3.92
C MET A 117 7.06 7.40 -2.58
N ASN A 118 6.96 8.73 -2.52
CA ASN A 118 7.29 9.50 -1.32
C ASN A 118 6.42 9.09 -0.13
N LEU A 119 5.11 8.91 -0.34
CA LEU A 119 4.21 8.47 0.72
C LEU A 119 4.50 7.02 1.16
N SER A 120 4.82 6.12 0.21
CA SER A 120 5.21 4.74 0.51
C SER A 120 6.48 4.68 1.37
N ASN A 121 7.48 5.50 1.03
CA ASN A 121 8.72 5.61 1.81
C ASN A 121 8.45 6.14 3.22
N MET A 122 7.61 7.17 3.38
CA MET A 122 7.23 7.68 4.70
C MET A 122 6.54 6.59 5.54
N LEU A 123 5.63 5.83 4.96
CA LEU A 123 4.99 4.70 5.65
C LEU A 123 6.03 3.64 6.04
N CYS A 124 6.95 3.28 5.14
CA CYS A 124 8.00 2.31 5.41
C CYS A 124 8.90 2.73 6.58
N GLU A 125 9.33 4.00 6.63
CA GLU A 125 10.09 4.53 7.77
C GLU A 125 9.26 4.50 9.07
N MET A 126 7.97 4.84 9.00
CA MET A 126 7.09 4.76 10.17
C MET A 126 6.93 3.32 10.69
N LEU A 127 6.86 2.31 9.81
CA LEU A 127 6.85 0.90 10.21
C LEU A 127 8.12 0.54 10.99
N LYS A 128 9.29 0.98 10.53
CA LYS A 128 10.57 0.75 11.23
C LYS A 128 10.56 1.40 12.61
N THR A 129 10.03 2.63 12.72
CA THR A 129 9.89 3.34 13.99
C THR A 129 8.98 2.59 14.96
N VAL A 130 7.82 2.09 14.51
CA VAL A 130 6.92 1.28 15.34
C VAL A 130 7.59 -0.03 15.78
N VAL A 131 8.32 -0.71 14.91
CA VAL A 131 9.10 -1.92 15.27
C VAL A 131 10.14 -1.59 16.34
N GLY A 132 10.85 -0.48 16.20
CA GLY A 132 11.83 0.01 17.18
C GLY A 132 11.20 0.28 18.54
N ALA A 133 10.13 1.07 18.57
CA ALA A 133 9.40 1.39 19.81
C ALA A 133 8.81 0.14 20.46
N THR A 134 8.25 -0.79 19.67
CA THR A 134 7.74 -2.08 20.17
C THR A 134 8.84 -2.92 20.82
N LYS A 135 10.03 -2.97 20.20
CA LYS A 135 11.20 -3.65 20.78
C LYS A 135 11.59 -3.01 22.12
N ILE A 136 11.66 -1.68 22.19
CA ILE A 136 11.99 -0.96 23.42
C ILE A 136 10.95 -1.23 24.52
N ALA A 137 9.66 -1.14 24.20
CA ALA A 137 8.57 -1.43 25.13
C ALA A 137 8.63 -2.87 25.67
N ALA A 138 8.91 -3.84 24.80
CA ALA A 138 9.03 -5.25 25.20
C ALA A 138 10.24 -5.51 26.11
N LEU A 139 11.39 -4.91 25.82
CA LEU A 139 12.63 -5.09 26.61
C LEU A 139 12.56 -4.43 27.99
N HIS A 140 11.85 -3.32 28.12
CA HIS A 140 11.80 -2.54 29.36
C HIS A 140 10.46 -2.67 30.11
N TYR A 141 9.58 -3.57 29.69
CA TYR A 141 8.30 -3.79 30.36
C TYR A 141 8.51 -4.12 31.85
N PRO A 142 7.77 -3.49 32.80
CA PRO A 142 6.56 -2.67 32.62
C PRO A 142 6.79 -1.14 32.63
N ASN A 143 7.88 -0.64 32.03
CA ASN A 143 8.10 0.80 31.90
C ASN A 143 6.98 1.47 31.07
N THR A 144 6.15 2.27 31.75
CA THR A 144 4.98 2.94 31.16
C THR A 144 5.34 3.97 30.11
N ALA A 145 6.47 4.68 30.25
CA ALA A 145 6.93 5.64 29.24
C ALA A 145 7.31 4.94 27.93
N ALA A 146 7.98 3.79 28.01
CA ALA A 146 8.33 2.99 26.83
C ALA A 146 7.09 2.41 26.13
N VAL A 147 6.09 1.98 26.91
CA VAL A 147 4.81 1.50 26.37
C VAL A 147 4.03 2.66 25.73
N GLN A 148 4.03 3.84 26.34
CA GLN A 148 3.36 5.03 25.78
C GLN A 148 4.00 5.45 24.46
N GLU A 149 5.34 5.48 24.38
CA GLU A 149 6.06 5.77 23.15
C GLU A 149 5.66 4.82 22.02
N MET A 150 5.54 3.51 22.30
CA MET A 150 5.04 2.53 21.34
C MET A 150 3.60 2.83 20.87
N VAL A 151 2.71 3.20 21.80
CA VAL A 151 1.32 3.59 21.49
C VAL A 151 1.28 4.83 20.59
N ASP A 152 2.11 5.83 20.89
CA ASP A 152 2.17 7.07 20.13
C ASP A 152 2.65 6.80 18.70
N ARG A 153 3.68 5.94 18.51
CA ARG A 153 4.14 5.56 17.16
C ARG A 153 3.09 4.79 16.36
N VAL A 154 2.31 3.91 17.00
CA VAL A 154 1.19 3.22 16.33
C VAL A 154 0.09 4.21 15.95
N THR A 155 -0.16 5.23 16.77
CA THR A 155 -1.09 6.31 16.46
C THR A 155 -0.62 7.11 15.24
N ASP A 156 0.65 7.52 15.22
CA ASP A 156 1.25 8.24 14.08
C ASP A 156 1.16 7.41 12.78
N LEU A 157 1.41 6.10 12.85
CA LEU A 157 1.25 5.20 11.71
C LEU A 157 -0.19 5.22 11.16
N SER A 158 -1.19 5.20 12.04
CA SER A 158 -2.59 5.24 11.61
C SER A 158 -2.95 6.54 10.90
N HIS A 159 -2.46 7.68 11.39
CA HIS A 159 -2.66 8.99 10.76
C HIS A 159 -1.95 9.08 9.41
N LEU A 160 -0.71 8.59 9.32
CA LEU A 160 0.05 8.59 8.07
C LEU A 160 -0.60 7.67 7.02
N ALA A 161 -1.13 6.52 7.44
CA ALA A 161 -1.89 5.61 6.57
C ALA A 161 -3.19 6.26 6.06
N GLN A 162 -3.89 7.01 6.92
CA GLN A 162 -5.07 7.78 6.52
C GLN A 162 -4.70 8.86 5.49
N GLN A 163 -3.60 9.56 5.71
CA GLN A 163 -3.10 10.57 4.76
C GLN A 163 -2.78 9.94 3.41
N PHE A 164 -2.07 8.80 3.39
CA PHE A 164 -1.79 8.05 2.16
C PHE A 164 -3.08 7.71 1.39
N LYS A 165 -4.07 7.14 2.09
CA LYS A 165 -5.37 6.77 1.52
C LYS A 165 -6.11 7.95 0.89
N VAL A 166 -6.19 9.08 1.62
CA VAL A 166 -6.86 10.30 1.15
C VAL A 166 -6.15 10.86 -0.07
N GLN A 167 -4.82 10.93 -0.06
CA GLN A 167 -4.06 11.43 -1.21
C GLN A 167 -4.19 10.51 -2.43
N LEU A 168 -4.18 9.20 -2.23
CA LEU A 168 -4.39 8.24 -3.31
C LEU A 168 -5.78 8.41 -3.95
N SER A 169 -6.82 8.59 -3.13
CA SER A 169 -8.19 8.82 -3.61
C SER A 169 -8.31 10.14 -4.38
N GLN A 170 -7.63 11.20 -3.91
CA GLN A 170 -7.58 12.49 -4.62
C GLN A 170 -6.90 12.34 -5.99
N MET A 171 -5.77 11.62 -6.07
CA MET A 171 -5.08 11.37 -7.33
C MET A 171 -5.93 10.54 -8.32
N ALA A 172 -6.75 9.61 -7.83
CA ALA A 172 -7.69 8.85 -8.66
C ALA A 172 -8.89 9.70 -9.17
N GLY A 173 -9.20 10.79 -8.46
CA GLY A 173 -10.27 11.72 -8.81
C GLY A 173 -9.87 12.78 -9.85
N LEU A 174 -8.57 13.03 -10.03
CA LEU A 174 -7.97 13.90 -11.06
C LEU A 174 -7.99 13.24 -12.44
#